data_AF-A0A5M4DAA8-F1
#
_entry.id   AF-A0A5M4DAA8-F1
#
_cell.length_a   1.000
_cell.length_b   1.000
_cell.length_c   1.000
_cell.angle_alpha   90.00
_cell.angle_beta   90.00
_cell.angle_gamma   90.00
#
_symmetry.space_group_name_H-M   'P 1'
#
loop_
_entity.id
_entity.type
_entity.pdbx_description
1 polymer ?
#
loop_
_entity_poly.entity_id
_entity_poly.type
_entity_poly.pdbx_seq_one_letter_code
_entity_poly.pdbx_strand_id
1 'polypeptide(L)'
;MLIQKVQHSARNRLEELVGRVAQVISAHVWDADSLWDLLEAARGGFEEGHPLISVRELLAYRIVRKLAAQDKWGGEAKNKAFLWEEDLPNGGFPAEFTNRREILDVAHMLASVGVLTTKKSQGEVKYALGEKSVVQPILDNRSFTRIPQLRKYFEKDARRVSSRVLAAE
;
A
#
# COMPACT_ATOMS: atom_id res chain seq x y z
N MET A 1 28.90 28.54 4.59
CA MET A 1 28.13 27.31 4.87
C MET A 1 28.22 26.44 3.62
N LEU A 2 28.90 25.29 3.68
CA LEU A 2 29.10 24.44 2.50
C LEU A 2 27.87 23.53 2.35
N ILE A 3 26.98 23.83 1.42
CA ILE A 3 25.89 22.93 1.05
C ILE A 3 26.53 21.79 0.25
N GLN A 4 26.74 20.64 0.90
CA GLN A 4 27.26 19.45 0.23
C GLN A 4 26.18 18.82 -0.65
N LYS A 5 26.59 18.34 -1.82
CA LYS A 5 25.72 17.61 -2.74
C LYS A 5 25.26 16.31 -2.05
N VAL A 6 23.95 16.18 -1.83
CA VAL A 6 23.37 14.92 -1.33
C VAL A 6 23.65 13.82 -2.35
N GLN A 7 24.26 12.72 -1.89
CA GLN A 7 24.51 11.57 -2.76
C GLN A 7 23.18 10.95 -3.19
N HIS A 8 23.05 10.65 -4.48
CA HIS A 8 21.83 10.07 -5.04
C HIS A 8 21.44 8.74 -4.36
N SER A 9 22.43 7.92 -3.99
CA SER A 9 22.24 6.68 -3.24
C SER A 9 21.64 6.89 -1.84
N ALA A 10 22.10 7.91 -1.12
CA ALA A 10 21.56 8.26 0.20
C ALA A 10 20.11 8.74 0.10
N ARG A 11 19.78 9.51 -0.94
CA ARG A 11 18.41 9.93 -1.25
C ARG A 11 17.50 8.73 -1.52
N ASN A 12 17.88 7.86 -2.45
CA ASN A 12 17.04 6.71 -2.82
C ASN A 12 16.79 5.82 -1.59
N ARG A 13 17.82 5.61 -0.77
CA ARG A 13 17.67 4.89 0.50
C ARG A 13 16.73 5.59 1.48
N LEU A 14 16.79 6.92 1.59
CA LEU A 14 15.85 7.68 2.41
C LEU A 14 14.42 7.52 1.89
N GLU A 15 14.19 7.68 0.59
CA GLU A 15 12.87 7.49 -0.05
C GLU A 15 12.31 6.09 0.18
N GLU A 16 13.15 5.06 0.12
CA GLU A 16 12.76 3.68 0.45
C GLU A 16 12.35 3.52 1.92
N LEU A 17 13.06 4.17 2.84
CA LEU A 17 12.81 4.07 4.27
C LEU A 17 11.59 4.87 4.73
N VAL A 18 11.39 6.08 4.20
CA VAL A 18 10.38 7.03 4.71
C VAL A 18 9.27 7.34 3.72
N GLY A 19 9.35 6.95 2.44
CA GLY A 19 8.40 7.35 1.40
C GLY A 19 6.95 6.90 1.60
N ARG A 20 6.67 6.09 2.63
CA ARG A 20 5.31 5.70 3.07
C ARG A 20 4.84 6.42 4.33
N VAL A 21 5.71 7.22 4.96
CA VAL A 21 5.46 7.95 6.21
C VAL A 21 5.59 9.45 5.98
N ALA A 22 6.55 9.87 5.16
CA ALA A 22 6.86 11.24 4.84
C ALA A 22 7.11 11.42 3.34
N GLN A 23 6.75 12.58 2.82
CA GLN A 23 7.14 12.99 1.48
C GLN A 23 8.61 13.41 1.49
N VAL A 24 9.40 12.88 0.56
CA VAL A 24 10.77 13.35 0.32
C VAL A 24 10.74 14.31 -0.84
N ILE A 25 11.10 15.57 -0.59
CA ILE A 25 11.13 16.62 -1.61
C ILE A 25 12.59 16.90 -1.97
N SER A 26 12.86 16.97 -3.27
CA SER A 26 14.16 17.32 -3.81
C SER A 26 13.97 18.50 -4.75
N ALA A 27 14.60 19.63 -4.43
CA ALA A 27 14.57 20.83 -5.25
C ALA A 27 15.95 21.47 -5.35
N HIS A 28 16.16 22.22 -6.42
CA HIS A 28 17.30 23.12 -6.57
C HIS A 28 16.94 24.46 -5.95
N VAL A 29 17.66 24.85 -4.91
CA VAL A 29 17.43 26.07 -4.14
C VAL A 29 18.61 27.00 -4.39
N TRP A 30 18.33 28.24 -4.77
CA TRP A 30 19.36 29.21 -5.20
C TRP A 30 19.43 30.44 -4.28
N ASP A 31 18.40 30.66 -3.47
CA ASP A 31 18.25 31.79 -2.57
C ASP A 31 17.38 31.42 -1.35
N ALA A 32 17.22 32.37 -0.42
CA ALA A 32 16.45 32.17 0.81
C ALA A 32 14.94 32.05 0.55
N ASP A 33 14.41 32.79 -0.43
CA ASP A 33 12.97 32.79 -0.74
C ASP A 33 12.55 31.45 -1.35
N SER A 34 13.33 30.92 -2.29
CA SER A 34 13.10 29.57 -2.85
C SER A 34 13.24 28.46 -1.81
N LEU A 35 14.09 28.64 -0.79
CA LEU A 35 14.14 27.72 0.35
C LEU A 35 12.86 27.79 1.19
N TRP A 36 12.39 29.01 1.46
CA TRP A 36 11.20 29.25 2.26
C TRP A 36 9.95 28.69 1.59
N ASP A 37 9.76 28.96 0.29
CA ASP A 37 8.65 28.42 -0.50
C ASP A 37 8.64 26.88 -0.49
N LEU A 38 9.82 26.26 -0.54
CA LEU A 38 9.95 24.81 -0.48
C LEU A 38 9.54 24.25 0.89
N LEU A 39 9.92 24.93 1.97
CA LEU A 39 9.56 24.54 3.33
C LEU A 39 8.05 24.71 3.57
N GLU A 40 7.45 25.79 3.09
CA GLU A 40 6.01 26.02 3.15
C GLU A 40 5.24 24.98 2.32
N ALA A 41 5.72 24.64 1.12
CA ALA A 41 5.15 23.55 0.33
C ALA A 41 5.27 22.18 1.04
N ALA A 42 6.41 21.91 1.68
CA ALA A 42 6.61 20.68 2.46
C ALA A 42 5.67 20.61 3.68
N ARG A 43 5.48 21.75 4.37
CA ARG A 43 4.56 21.89 5.50
C ARG A 43 3.12 21.69 5.05
N GLY A 44 2.69 22.38 3.99
CA GLY A 44 1.37 22.23 3.39
C GLY A 44 1.09 20.78 2.97
N GLY A 45 2.05 20.12 2.30
CA GLY A 45 1.94 18.71 1.95
C GLY A 45 1.83 17.79 3.19
N PHE A 46 2.56 18.08 4.26
CA PHE A 46 2.40 17.34 5.51
C PHE A 46 1.00 17.54 6.13
N GLU A 47 0.46 18.75 6.11
CA GLU A 47 -0.88 19.08 6.62
C GLU A 47 -1.99 18.42 5.79
N GLU A 48 -1.82 18.35 4.47
CA GLU A 48 -2.70 17.62 3.53
C GLU A 48 -2.60 16.08 3.65
N GLY A 49 -1.64 15.58 4.43
CA GLY A 49 -1.48 14.16 4.71
C GLY A 49 -0.65 13.39 3.67
N HIS A 50 0.25 14.05 2.95
CA HIS A 50 1.22 13.35 2.10
C HIS A 50 2.14 12.42 2.93
N PRO A 51 2.64 11.31 2.33
CA PRO A 51 2.45 10.90 0.95
C PRO A 51 1.07 10.30 0.70
N LEU A 52 0.49 10.61 -0.46
CA LEU A 52 -0.82 10.08 -0.86
C LEU A 52 -0.68 8.75 -1.59
N ILE A 53 -1.61 7.83 -1.31
CA ILE A 53 -1.74 6.53 -1.98
C ILE A 53 -3.09 6.45 -2.67
N SER A 54 -3.26 5.55 -3.63
CA SER A 54 -4.59 5.34 -4.22
C SER A 54 -5.50 4.54 -3.30
N VAL A 55 -6.82 4.71 -3.44
CA VAL A 55 -7.81 3.92 -2.69
C VAL A 55 -7.65 2.43 -2.97
N ARG A 56 -7.35 2.05 -4.22
CA ARG A 56 -7.01 0.65 -4.56
C ARG A 56 -5.79 0.11 -3.80
N GLU A 57 -4.74 0.92 -3.61
CA GLU A 57 -3.57 0.49 -2.83
C GLU A 57 -3.92 0.34 -1.34
N LEU A 58 -4.72 1.25 -0.80
CA LEU A 58 -5.26 1.13 0.57
C LEU A 58 -6.06 -0.17 0.74
N LEU A 59 -7.02 -0.42 -0.16
CA LEU A 59 -7.83 -1.63 -0.17
C LEU A 59 -6.96 -2.89 -0.24
N ALA A 60 -5.96 -2.89 -1.12
CA ALA A 60 -5.06 -4.01 -1.27
C ALA A 60 -4.32 -4.32 0.03
N TYR A 61 -3.80 -3.28 0.70
CA TYR A 61 -3.13 -3.46 1.98
C TYR A 61 -4.08 -3.93 3.08
N ARG A 62 -5.30 -3.38 3.16
CA ARG A 62 -6.32 -3.79 4.14
C ARG A 62 -6.75 -5.25 3.94
N ILE A 63 -6.91 -5.72 2.70
CA ILE A 63 -7.19 -7.14 2.39
C ILE A 63 -6.07 -8.03 2.94
N VAL A 64 -4.81 -7.70 2.61
CA VAL A 64 -3.64 -8.49 3.05
C VAL A 64 -3.55 -8.51 4.57
N ARG A 65 -3.71 -7.36 5.22
CA ARG A 65 -3.75 -7.21 6.68
C ARG A 65 -4.86 -8.02 7.33
N LYS A 66 -6.09 -7.95 6.81
CA LYS A 66 -7.24 -8.68 7.33
C LYS A 66 -7.00 -10.20 7.29
N LEU A 67 -6.52 -10.71 6.16
CA LEU A 67 -6.21 -12.13 6.04
C LEU A 67 -5.07 -12.55 6.96
N ALA A 68 -4.04 -11.71 7.12
CA ALA A 68 -2.94 -11.96 8.07
C ALA A 68 -3.43 -12.01 9.52
N ALA A 69 -4.28 -11.05 9.93
CA ALA A 69 -4.85 -10.98 11.28
C ALA A 69 -5.75 -12.18 11.62
N GLN A 70 -6.36 -12.80 10.61
CA GLN A 70 -7.20 -13.99 10.75
C GLN A 70 -6.46 -15.31 10.46
N ASP A 71 -5.13 -15.27 10.37
CA ASP A 71 -4.25 -16.40 10.05
C ASP A 71 -4.64 -17.18 8.77
N LYS A 72 -5.14 -16.46 7.76
CA LYS A 72 -5.60 -17.05 6.49
C LYS A 72 -4.45 -17.19 5.49
N TRP A 73 -3.70 -18.28 5.60
CA TRP A 73 -2.59 -18.61 4.70
C TRP A 73 -2.93 -19.80 3.80
N GLY A 74 -2.70 -19.69 2.49
CA GLY A 74 -3.08 -20.71 1.49
C GLY A 74 -1.91 -21.38 0.76
N GLY A 75 -0.73 -20.75 0.74
CA GLY A 75 0.50 -21.22 0.09
C GLY A 75 1.08 -22.51 0.71
N GLU A 76 2.39 -22.59 0.93
CA GLU A 76 3.05 -23.77 1.54
C GLU A 76 2.81 -23.89 3.07
N ALA A 77 1.85 -23.15 3.62
CA ALA A 77 1.52 -23.22 5.04
C ALA A 77 1.00 -24.61 5.44
N LYS A 78 1.51 -25.13 6.56
CA LYS A 78 1.09 -26.44 7.12
C LYS A 78 -0.41 -26.50 7.41
N ASN A 79 -0.99 -25.40 7.89
CA ASN A 79 -2.42 -25.27 8.17
C ASN A 79 -3.02 -24.24 7.22
N LYS A 80 -3.55 -24.70 6.09
CA LYS A 80 -4.16 -23.78 5.12
C LYS A 80 -5.51 -23.30 5.60
N ALA A 81 -5.67 -22.00 5.76
CA ALA A 81 -6.93 -21.37 6.15
C ALA A 81 -7.33 -20.32 5.11
N PHE A 82 -8.62 -20.32 4.77
CA PHE A 82 -9.18 -19.42 3.77
C PHE A 82 -10.38 -18.66 4.34
N LEU A 83 -10.65 -17.49 3.77
CA LEU A 83 -11.83 -16.66 4.01
C LEU A 83 -12.73 -16.72 2.80
N TRP A 84 -14.04 -16.86 2.98
CA TRP A 84 -14.98 -16.83 1.87
C TRP A 84 -15.00 -15.46 1.19
N GLU A 85 -15.23 -15.45 -0.13
CA GLU A 85 -15.35 -14.22 -0.91
C GLU A 85 -16.40 -13.28 -0.34
N GLU A 86 -17.54 -13.82 0.11
CA GLU A 86 -18.63 -13.04 0.67
C GLU A 86 -18.31 -12.39 2.02
N ASP A 87 -17.37 -12.97 2.76
CA ASP A 87 -16.91 -12.46 4.06
C ASP A 87 -15.75 -11.45 3.91
N LEU A 88 -15.10 -11.43 2.75
CA LEU A 88 -13.96 -10.55 2.52
C LEU A 88 -14.32 -9.07 2.68
N PRO A 89 -15.45 -8.54 2.16
CA PRO A 89 -15.86 -7.15 2.34
C PRO A 89 -16.27 -6.78 3.78
N ASN A 90 -16.51 -7.76 4.66
CA ASN A 90 -17.13 -7.51 5.95
C ASN A 90 -16.12 -6.97 6.98
N GLY A 91 -16.22 -5.69 7.33
CA GLY A 91 -15.40 -5.04 8.36
C GLY A 91 -13.96 -4.72 7.91
N GLY A 92 -13.38 -3.66 8.48
CA GLY A 92 -11.99 -3.25 8.23
C GLY A 92 -11.75 -2.42 6.97
N PHE A 93 -12.80 -1.94 6.29
CA PHE A 93 -12.71 -1.11 5.08
C PHE A 93 -13.41 0.24 5.29
N PRO A 94 -12.85 1.37 4.79
CA PRO A 94 -13.48 2.68 4.91
C PRO A 94 -14.79 2.73 4.11
N ALA A 95 -15.93 2.90 4.80
CA ALA A 95 -17.25 2.93 4.17
C ALA A 95 -17.41 4.08 3.16
N GLU A 96 -16.71 5.19 3.41
CA GLU A 96 -16.69 6.41 2.60
C GLU A 96 -16.06 6.26 1.21
N PHE A 97 -15.24 5.23 0.98
CA PHE A 97 -14.49 5.07 -0.27
C PHE A 97 -14.73 3.74 -0.99
N THR A 98 -15.52 2.84 -0.41
CA THR A 98 -15.48 1.43 -0.82
C THR A 98 -16.87 0.81 -0.92
N ASN A 99 -17.05 0.00 -1.97
CA ASN A 99 -18.18 -0.90 -2.08
C ASN A 99 -17.67 -2.34 -2.24
N ARG A 100 -18.55 -3.31 -2.04
CA ARG A 100 -18.24 -4.75 -2.16
C ARG A 100 -17.52 -5.08 -3.47
N ARG A 101 -18.00 -4.56 -4.59
CA ARG A 101 -17.42 -4.83 -5.91
C ARG A 101 -15.97 -4.39 -5.99
N GLU A 102 -15.64 -3.19 -5.50
CA GLU A 102 -14.28 -2.68 -5.55
C GLU A 102 -13.30 -3.50 -4.71
N ILE A 103 -13.72 -3.94 -3.52
CA ILE A 103 -12.91 -4.83 -2.66
C ILE A 103 -12.62 -6.15 -3.38
N LEU A 104 -13.63 -6.73 -4.03
CA LEU A 104 -13.47 -7.97 -4.79
C LEU A 104 -12.60 -7.78 -6.05
N ASP A 105 -12.74 -6.67 -6.77
CA ASP A 105 -11.90 -6.34 -7.92
C ASP A 105 -10.42 -6.24 -7.52
N VAL A 106 -10.12 -5.61 -6.37
CA VAL A 106 -8.76 -5.56 -5.83
C VAL A 106 -8.29 -6.95 -5.38
N ALA A 107 -9.15 -7.75 -4.75
CA ALA A 107 -8.82 -9.13 -4.34
C ALA A 107 -8.47 -10.01 -5.55
N HIS A 108 -9.25 -9.93 -6.63
CA HIS A 108 -8.97 -10.60 -7.89
C HIS A 108 -7.64 -10.16 -8.49
N MET A 109 -7.36 -8.86 -8.48
CA MET A 109 -6.07 -8.34 -8.95
C MET A 109 -4.91 -8.89 -8.11
N LEU A 110 -5.03 -8.91 -6.78
CA LEU A 110 -4.01 -9.49 -5.91
C LEU A 110 -3.81 -11.00 -6.12
N ALA A 111 -4.89 -11.73 -6.39
CA ALA A 111 -4.82 -13.15 -6.73
C ALA A 111 -4.10 -13.38 -8.06
N SER A 112 -4.36 -12.54 -9.07
CA SER A 112 -3.73 -12.65 -10.40
C SER A 112 -2.20 -12.46 -10.39
N VAL A 113 -1.66 -11.81 -9.35
CA VAL A 113 -0.22 -11.57 -9.17
C VAL A 113 0.39 -12.42 -8.05
N GLY A 114 -0.35 -13.40 -7.52
CA GLY A 114 0.15 -14.35 -6.51
C GLY A 114 0.28 -13.79 -5.09
N VAL A 115 -0.21 -12.58 -4.81
CA VAL A 115 -0.28 -12.06 -3.43
C VAL A 115 -1.35 -12.81 -2.63
N LEU A 116 -2.47 -13.15 -3.29
CA LEU A 116 -3.49 -14.04 -2.75
C LEU A 116 -3.49 -15.37 -3.49
N THR A 117 -3.90 -16.42 -2.79
CA THR A 117 -4.27 -17.72 -3.37
C THR A 117 -5.77 -17.88 -3.27
N THR A 118 -6.38 -18.45 -4.31
CA THR A 118 -7.80 -18.76 -4.35
C THR A 118 -8.05 -20.26 -4.31
N LYS A 119 -9.16 -20.67 -3.71
CA LYS A 119 -9.66 -22.05 -3.75
C LYS A 119 -11.16 -22.02 -4.01
N LYS A 120 -11.67 -22.91 -4.85
CA LYS A 120 -13.11 -23.12 -5.01
C LYS A 120 -13.60 -24.24 -4.09
N SER A 121 -14.73 -24.02 -3.44
CA SER A 121 -15.41 -25.00 -2.58
C SER A 121 -16.91 -24.78 -2.71
N GLN A 122 -17.67 -25.83 -3.03
CA GLN A 122 -19.14 -25.71 -3.19
C GLN A 122 -19.59 -24.63 -4.19
N GLY A 123 -18.80 -24.38 -5.24
CA GLY A 123 -19.09 -23.35 -6.25
C GLY A 123 -18.63 -21.94 -5.88
N GLU A 124 -18.23 -21.70 -4.64
CA GLU A 124 -17.82 -20.39 -4.15
C GLU A 124 -16.29 -20.27 -4.01
N VAL A 125 -15.80 -19.04 -4.14
CA VAL A 125 -14.37 -18.71 -4.05
C VAL A 125 -14.01 -18.39 -2.59
N LYS A 126 -12.85 -18.87 -2.17
CA LYS A 126 -12.19 -18.47 -0.93
C LYS A 126 -10.83 -17.87 -1.23
N TYR A 127 -10.44 -16.88 -0.43
CA TYR A 127 -9.14 -16.22 -0.49
C TYR A 127 -8.28 -16.60 0.72
N ALA A 128 -6.98 -16.68 0.48
CA ALA A 128 -5.96 -16.73 1.51
C ALA A 128 -4.72 -15.99 1.03
N LEU A 129 -3.80 -15.68 1.94
CA LEU A 129 -2.49 -15.15 1.59
C LEU A 129 -1.69 -16.18 0.79
N GLY A 130 -0.95 -15.70 -0.20
CA GLY A 130 -0.03 -16.48 -1.02
C GLY A 130 1.23 -16.88 -0.25
N GLU A 131 2.35 -16.96 -0.98
CA GLU A 131 3.64 -17.30 -0.37
C GLU A 131 4.11 -16.24 0.63
N LYS A 132 4.61 -16.70 1.78
CA LYS A 132 5.10 -15.81 2.83
C LYS A 132 6.27 -14.94 2.36
N SER A 133 7.13 -15.45 1.47
CA SER A 133 8.22 -14.72 0.81
C SER A 133 7.74 -13.48 0.04
N VAL A 134 6.52 -13.53 -0.53
CA VAL A 134 5.89 -12.46 -1.29
C VAL A 134 5.12 -11.52 -0.36
N VAL A 135 4.35 -12.08 0.57
CA VAL A 135 3.41 -11.33 1.41
C VAL A 135 4.11 -10.62 2.58
N GLN A 136 5.10 -11.25 3.21
CA GLN A 136 5.75 -10.69 4.39
C GLN A 136 6.40 -9.31 4.12
N PRO A 137 7.13 -9.10 3.00
CA PRO A 137 7.65 -7.77 2.68
C PRO A 137 6.57 -6.70 2.49
N ILE A 138 5.36 -7.07 2.06
CA ILE A 138 4.23 -6.15 1.91
C ILE A 138 3.72 -5.72 3.29
N LEU A 139 3.59 -6.68 4.21
CA LEU A 139 3.20 -6.40 5.59
C LEU A 139 4.23 -5.52 6.31
N ASP A 140 5.52 -5.85 6.17
CA ASP A 140 6.61 -5.15 6.85
C ASP A 140 6.78 -3.71 6.33
N ASN A 141 6.76 -3.52 5.01
CA ASN A 141 7.02 -2.23 4.38
C ASN A 141 5.75 -1.44 4.05
N ARG A 142 4.57 -2.02 4.27
CA ARG A 142 3.26 -1.46 3.91
C ARG A 142 3.20 -1.02 2.46
N SER A 143 3.78 -1.83 1.57
CA SER A 143 4.03 -1.43 0.19
C SER A 143 4.07 -2.59 -0.79
N PHE A 144 3.57 -2.33 -2.01
CA PHE A 144 3.60 -3.24 -3.14
C PHE A 144 4.66 -2.85 -4.20
N THR A 145 5.64 -2.01 -3.85
CA THR A 145 6.65 -1.50 -4.82
C THR A 145 7.40 -2.59 -5.57
N ARG A 146 7.52 -3.79 -4.98
CA ARG A 146 8.18 -4.97 -5.57
C ARG A 146 7.33 -5.72 -6.59
N ILE A 147 6.07 -5.31 -6.82
CA ILE A 147 5.13 -5.95 -7.75
C ILE A 147 4.70 -4.94 -8.82
N PRO A 148 5.41 -4.86 -9.96
CA PRO A 148 5.17 -3.82 -10.98
C PRO A 148 3.76 -3.79 -11.55
N GLN A 149 3.09 -4.95 -11.63
CA GLN A 149 1.71 -5.08 -12.12
C GLN A 149 0.73 -4.31 -11.23
N LEU A 150 0.91 -4.35 -9.91
CA LEU A 150 0.07 -3.64 -8.96
C LEU A 150 0.29 -2.13 -9.03
N ARG A 151 1.53 -1.68 -9.24
CA ARG A 151 1.83 -0.25 -9.43
C ARG A 151 0.98 0.36 -10.54
N LYS A 152 0.98 -0.25 -11.74
CA LYS A 152 0.17 0.23 -12.88
C LYS A 152 -1.33 0.20 -12.58
N TYR A 153 -1.80 -0.78 -11.83
CA TYR A 153 -3.21 -0.89 -11.43
C TYR A 153 -3.62 0.21 -10.44
N PHE A 154 -2.75 0.53 -9.49
CA PHE A 154 -2.94 1.59 -8.49
C PHE A 154 -2.86 3.00 -9.08
N GLU A 155 -1.97 3.23 -10.05
CA GLU A 155 -1.82 4.52 -10.73
C GLU A 155 -3.07 4.93 -11.52
N LYS A 156 -3.89 3.96 -11.95
CA LYS A 156 -5.15 4.19 -12.67
C LYS A 156 -6.29 4.71 -11.79
N ASP A 157 -6.14 4.70 -10.46
CA ASP A 157 -7.16 5.21 -9.55
C ASP A 157 -6.82 6.66 -9.17
N ALA A 158 -7.68 7.57 -9.60
CA ALA A 158 -7.53 9.00 -9.37
C ALA A 158 -7.82 9.39 -7.91
N ARG A 159 -8.57 8.57 -7.17
CA ARG A 159 -8.86 8.84 -5.76
C ARG A 159 -7.61 8.59 -4.94
N ARG A 160 -7.24 9.58 -4.13
CA ARG A 160 -6.04 9.58 -3.30
C ARG A 160 -6.41 9.81 -1.85
N VAL A 161 -5.73 9.10 -0.96
CA VAL A 161 -5.88 9.21 0.49
C VAL A 161 -4.50 9.26 1.14
N SER A 162 -4.42 9.84 2.32
CA SER A 162 -3.18 9.87 3.09
C SER A 162 -2.69 8.45 3.38
N SER A 163 -1.42 8.17 3.12
CA SER A 163 -0.78 6.90 3.54
C SER A 163 -0.79 6.67 5.05
N ARG A 164 -1.00 7.72 5.86
CA ARG A 164 -1.13 7.60 7.32
C ARG A 164 -2.28 6.69 7.73
N VAL A 165 -3.30 6.56 6.89
CA VAL A 165 -4.41 5.64 7.13
C VAL A 165 -3.98 4.17 7.08
N LEU A 166 -2.78 3.84 6.58
CA LEU A 166 -2.19 2.50 6.68
C LEU A 166 -1.63 2.20 8.08
N ALA A 167 -1.35 3.24 8.88
CA ALA A 167 -0.82 3.14 10.24
C ALA A 167 -1.92 3.19 11.31
N ALA A 168 -3.10 3.73 10.97
CA ALA A 168 -4.26 3.73 11.85
C ALA A 168 -4.87 2.31 11.93
N GLU A 169 -4.46 1.58 12.97
CA GLU A 169 -5.12 0.41 13.60
C GLU A 169 -4.32 -0.04 14.83
#